data_AF-A0A2V5MBM4-F1
#
_entry.id   AF-A0A2V5MBM4-F1
#
_cell.length_a   1.000
_cell.length_b   1.000
_cell.length_c   1.000
_cell.angle_alpha   90.00
_cell.angle_beta   90.00
_cell.angle_gamma   90.00
#
_symmetry.space_group_name_H-M   'P 1'
#
loop_
_entity.id
_entity.type
_entity.pdbx_description
1 polymer ?
#
loop_
_entity_poly.entity_id
_entity_poly.type
_entity_poly.pdbx_seq_one_letter_code
_entity_poly.pdbx_strand_id
1 'polypeptide(L)'
;DLQGQIQAALEFQKRGKSNRQTINTRHILFVVSGAFERLKEQVSRRVKGQIGFSAEPVRVMDNELFQFVTTQDFIEFGFEPEFIGRLPVRVVCEELSADDLFSIMKYSEGSLLRQYERAFRAYGIAISFEDEALRLMSQAAALEKTGARGLLTVWEKLFRDFKFYLAGSGISQLRVTAEVVREPKGVLARLLAEGHKHEAVALDQQIDAFTESFRRQHDLEIAFDDGARHRLVERAQTEKMSMTDLTAHLFRDFHFGLNLVRTNSGQNKFILPASAVEAPDKFLSELVVQSYYPAHRVNEAG
;
A
#
# COMPACT_ATOMS: atom_id res chain seq x y z
N ASP A 1 -14.26 37.13 16.92
CA ASP A 1 -14.15 38.59 17.02
C ASP A 1 -15.55 39.20 17.02
N LEU A 2 -15.98 39.75 18.16
CA LEU A 2 -17.37 40.16 18.43
C LEU A 2 -17.76 41.38 17.57
N GLN A 3 -16.77 42.23 17.23
CA GLN A 3 -16.96 43.38 16.34
C GLN A 3 -17.36 42.96 14.93
N GLY A 4 -16.78 41.89 14.38
CA GLY A 4 -17.12 41.39 13.04
C GLY A 4 -18.57 40.89 12.95
N GLN A 5 -19.10 40.31 14.03
CA GLN A 5 -20.48 39.83 14.10
C GLN A 5 -21.48 40.99 14.22
N ILE A 6 -21.15 42.03 14.98
CA ILE A 6 -21.99 43.24 15.11
C ILE A 6 -22.01 44.04 13.80
N GLN A 7 -20.86 44.16 13.11
CA GLN A 7 -20.76 44.80 11.79
C GLN A 7 -21.62 44.06 10.75
N ALA A 8 -21.54 42.74 10.71
CA ALA A 8 -22.34 41.91 9.80
C ALA A 8 -23.85 41.99 10.08
N ALA A 9 -24.25 42.05 11.36
CA ALA A 9 -25.64 42.22 11.76
C ALA A 9 -26.20 43.61 11.37
N LEU A 10 -25.39 44.67 11.52
CA LEU A 10 -25.76 46.04 11.12
C LEU A 10 -25.85 46.20 9.59
N GLU A 11 -24.98 45.54 8.82
CA GLU A 11 -25.07 45.52 7.36
C GLU A 11 -26.31 44.76 6.86
N PHE A 12 -26.69 43.68 7.55
CA PHE A 12 -27.88 42.88 7.24
C PHE A 12 -29.18 43.66 7.46
N GLN A 13 -29.25 44.50 8.50
CA GLN A 13 -30.41 45.36 8.77
C GLN A 13 -30.53 46.56 7.81
N LYS A 14 -29.42 47.10 7.28
CA LYS A 14 -29.44 48.29 6.41
C LYS A 14 -29.80 48.01 4.94
N ARG A 15 -29.70 46.77 4.46
CA ARG A 15 -29.97 46.42 3.05
C ARG A 15 -31.17 45.49 2.94
N GLY A 16 -32.38 46.07 2.88
CA GLY A 16 -33.67 45.39 2.68
C GLY A 16 -33.85 44.64 1.34
N LYS A 17 -32.77 44.38 0.60
CA LYS A 17 -32.60 43.40 -0.49
C LYS A 17 -31.10 43.34 -0.75
N SER A 18 -30.50 42.16 -0.71
CA SER A 18 -29.11 41.98 -1.15
C SER A 18 -28.96 42.54 -2.55
N ASN A 19 -28.19 43.62 -2.72
CA ASN A 19 -27.82 44.10 -4.05
C ASN A 19 -26.97 42.99 -4.67
N ARG A 20 -27.53 42.27 -5.64
CA ARG A 20 -26.75 41.30 -6.43
C ARG A 20 -25.56 42.05 -6.99
N GLN A 21 -24.37 41.73 -6.49
CA GLN A 21 -23.13 42.26 -7.03
C GLN A 21 -23.01 41.77 -8.47
N THR A 22 -23.08 42.70 -9.41
CA THR A 22 -22.88 42.42 -10.82
C THR A 22 -21.39 42.60 -11.12
N ILE A 23 -20.80 41.60 -11.77
CA ILE A 23 -19.39 41.62 -12.18
C ILE A 23 -19.36 41.74 -13.71
N ASN A 24 -18.56 42.69 -14.20
CA ASN A 24 -18.31 42.83 -15.63
C ASN A 24 -17.35 41.71 -16.10
N THR A 25 -17.77 40.90 -17.06
CA THR A 25 -17.01 39.75 -17.56
C THR A 25 -16.14 40.05 -18.78
N ARG A 26 -16.04 41.32 -19.23
CA ARG A 26 -15.32 41.71 -20.46
C ARG A 26 -13.85 41.27 -20.50
N HIS A 27 -13.18 41.19 -19.36
CA HIS A 27 -11.76 40.84 -19.27
C HIS A 27 -11.51 39.46 -18.65
N ILE A 28 -12.57 38.65 -18.52
CA ILE A 28 -12.44 37.27 -18.04
C ILE A 28 -12.13 36.36 -19.23
N LEU A 29 -11.06 35.58 -19.11
CA LEU A 29 -10.77 34.53 -20.07
C LEU A 29 -11.74 33.36 -19.87
N PHE A 30 -12.43 32.98 -20.93
CA PHE A 30 -13.29 31.80 -20.94
C PHE A 30 -12.57 30.65 -21.64
N VAL A 31 -12.31 29.58 -20.89
CA VAL A 31 -11.83 28.32 -21.44
C VAL A 31 -12.97 27.33 -21.34
N VAL A 32 -13.41 26.81 -22.49
CA VAL A 32 -14.49 25.83 -22.58
C VAL A 32 -13.89 24.55 -23.16
N SER A 33 -14.13 23.42 -22.50
CA SER A 33 -13.63 22.12 -22.92
C SER A 33 -14.76 21.10 -22.95
N GLY A 34 -14.72 20.16 -23.90
CA GLY A 34 -15.68 19.08 -24.02
C GLY A 34 -15.12 17.91 -24.84
N ALA A 35 -15.72 16.74 -24.69
CA ALA A 35 -15.43 15.57 -25.51
C ALA A 35 -16.44 15.49 -26.67
N PHE A 36 -15.97 15.60 -27.90
CA PHE A 36 -16.82 15.74 -29.10
C PHE A 36 -16.71 14.52 -30.03
N GLU A 37 -16.98 13.31 -29.53
CA GLU A 37 -16.86 12.05 -30.30
C GLU A 37 -17.70 12.07 -31.59
N ARG A 38 -18.96 12.52 -31.52
CA ARG A 38 -19.85 12.59 -32.69
C ARG A 38 -19.42 13.64 -33.72
N LEU A 39 -18.72 14.70 -33.28
CA LEU A 39 -18.17 15.72 -34.20
C LEU A 39 -17.04 15.13 -35.05
N LYS A 40 -16.21 14.26 -34.44
CA LYS A 40 -15.14 13.54 -35.14
C LYS A 40 -15.70 12.72 -36.31
N GLU A 41 -16.80 12.01 -36.09
CA GLU A 41 -17.49 11.23 -37.14
C GLU A 41 -18.03 12.11 -38.28
N GLN A 42 -18.66 13.23 -37.93
CA GLN A 42 -19.20 14.18 -38.91
C GLN A 42 -18.10 14.77 -39.79
N VAL A 43 -17.01 15.23 -39.17
CA VAL A 43 -15.84 15.76 -39.89
C VAL A 43 -15.20 14.68 -40.77
N SER A 44 -15.07 13.45 -40.26
CA SER A 44 -14.56 12.31 -41.03
C SER A 44 -15.37 12.07 -42.31
N ARG A 45 -16.71 12.10 -42.23
CA ARG A 45 -17.59 11.96 -43.41
C ARG A 45 -17.40 13.10 -44.40
N ARG A 46 -17.27 14.35 -43.93
CA ARG A 46 -17.04 15.52 -44.80
C ARG A 46 -15.69 15.44 -45.53
N VAL A 47 -14.64 15.08 -44.81
CA VAL A 47 -13.26 15.05 -45.33
C VAL A 47 -13.03 13.84 -46.24
N LYS A 48 -13.56 12.67 -45.89
CA LYS A 48 -13.40 11.43 -46.66
C LYS A 48 -14.46 11.26 -47.77
N GLY A 49 -15.55 12.04 -47.73
CA GLY A 49 -16.73 11.89 -48.58
C GLY A 49 -16.67 12.53 -49.97
N GLN A 50 -15.50 12.85 -50.52
CA GLN A 50 -15.40 13.34 -51.90
C GLN A 50 -15.72 12.21 -52.90
N ILE A 51 -16.97 12.16 -53.36
CA ILE A 51 -17.41 11.25 -54.42
C ILE A 51 -17.34 12.00 -55.75
N GLY A 52 -16.35 11.66 -56.58
CA GLY A 52 -16.21 12.15 -57.94
C GLY A 52 -15.24 11.29 -58.75
N PHE A 53 -15.46 11.14 -60.06
CA PHE A 53 -14.69 10.28 -60.98
C PHE A 53 -13.18 10.61 -61.09
N SER A 54 -12.70 11.66 -60.41
CA SER A 54 -11.29 12.07 -60.35
C SER A 54 -10.84 12.52 -58.95
N ALA A 55 -11.56 12.15 -57.89
CA ALA A 55 -11.17 12.52 -56.52
C ALA A 55 -10.13 11.52 -55.99
N GLU A 56 -8.93 12.00 -55.66
CA GLU A 56 -7.99 11.20 -54.87
C GLU A 56 -8.50 11.12 -53.43
N PRO A 57 -8.63 9.91 -52.86
CA PRO A 57 -9.10 9.76 -51.49
C PRO A 57 -8.09 10.36 -50.52
N VAL A 58 -8.47 11.45 -49.84
CA VAL A 58 -7.65 12.07 -48.79
C VAL A 58 -7.54 11.08 -47.62
N ARG A 59 -6.33 10.53 -47.41
CA ARG A 59 -6.03 9.67 -46.25
C ARG A 59 -5.71 10.54 -45.04
N VAL A 60 -6.73 10.99 -44.32
CA VAL A 60 -6.56 11.66 -43.03
C VAL A 60 -6.60 10.64 -41.89
N MET A 61 -5.59 10.67 -41.03
CA MET A 61 -5.54 9.84 -39.82
C MET A 61 -6.55 10.33 -38.78
N ASP A 62 -7.06 9.43 -37.95
CA ASP A 62 -8.15 9.77 -37.02
C ASP A 62 -7.73 10.80 -35.95
N ASN A 63 -6.45 10.88 -35.59
CA ASN A 63 -5.89 11.88 -34.67
C ASN A 63 -5.82 13.30 -35.27
N GLU A 64 -5.85 13.42 -36.59
CA GLU A 64 -5.76 14.71 -37.29
C GLU A 64 -7.14 15.30 -37.62
N LEU A 65 -8.21 14.52 -37.52
CA LEU A 65 -9.56 14.93 -37.90
C LEU A 65 -10.03 16.22 -37.22
N PHE A 66 -9.70 16.40 -35.94
CA PHE A 66 -10.08 17.61 -35.21
C PHE A 66 -9.36 18.89 -35.71
N GLN A 67 -8.23 18.76 -36.40
CA GLN A 67 -7.52 19.90 -37.00
C GLN A 67 -8.28 20.48 -38.20
N PHE A 68 -9.16 19.68 -38.82
CA PHE A 68 -9.97 20.10 -39.97
C PHE A 68 -11.35 20.65 -39.56
N VAL A 69 -11.65 20.74 -38.26
CA VAL A 69 -12.94 21.21 -37.76
C VAL A 69 -13.18 22.66 -38.12
N THR A 70 -14.31 22.91 -38.77
CA THR A 70 -14.79 24.23 -39.16
C THR A 70 -15.92 24.70 -38.23
N THR A 71 -16.24 26.00 -38.29
CA THR A 71 -17.39 26.54 -37.55
C THR A 71 -18.70 25.89 -37.98
N GLN A 72 -18.83 25.55 -39.27
CA GLN A 72 -20.01 24.89 -39.81
C GLN A 72 -20.23 23.51 -39.16
N ASP A 73 -19.16 22.76 -38.91
CA ASP A 73 -19.27 21.46 -38.24
C ASP A 73 -19.88 21.60 -36.82
N PHE A 74 -19.51 22.64 -36.08
CA PHE A 74 -20.09 22.92 -34.76
C PHE A 74 -21.56 23.35 -34.82
N ILE A 75 -21.95 24.12 -35.84
CA ILE A 75 -23.35 24.53 -36.03
C ILE A 75 -24.22 23.31 -36.33
N GLU A 76 -23.78 22.46 -37.25
CA GLU A 76 -24.46 21.19 -37.58
C GLU A 76 -24.50 20.21 -36.40
N PHE A 77 -23.48 20.24 -35.54
CA PHE A 77 -23.45 19.48 -34.29
C PHE A 77 -24.48 19.99 -33.27
N GLY A 78 -24.93 21.24 -33.40
CA GLY A 78 -26.02 21.83 -32.60
C GLY A 78 -25.63 23.08 -31.81
N PHE A 79 -24.47 23.69 -32.04
CA PHE A 79 -24.12 24.96 -31.41
C PHE A 79 -24.75 26.16 -32.12
N GLU A 80 -25.21 27.14 -31.34
CA GLU A 80 -25.68 28.42 -31.87
C GLU A 80 -24.54 29.19 -32.56
N PRO A 81 -24.75 29.74 -33.77
CA PRO A 81 -23.71 30.47 -34.52
C PRO A 81 -23.09 31.63 -33.74
N GLU A 82 -23.90 32.38 -33.01
CA GLU A 82 -23.46 33.53 -32.19
C GLU A 82 -22.56 33.09 -31.03
N PHE A 83 -22.80 31.89 -30.49
CA PHE A 83 -22.03 31.36 -29.38
C PHE A 83 -20.65 30.88 -29.85
N ILE A 84 -20.61 30.04 -30.90
CA ILE A 84 -19.34 29.55 -31.44
C ILE A 84 -18.49 30.68 -32.04
N GLY A 85 -19.13 31.74 -32.55
CA GLY A 85 -18.44 32.96 -33.00
C GLY A 85 -17.68 33.70 -31.89
N ARG A 86 -18.07 33.52 -30.62
CA ARG A 86 -17.34 34.06 -29.45
C ARG A 86 -16.17 33.19 -29.02
N LEU A 87 -15.96 32.02 -29.63
CA LEU A 87 -14.89 31.07 -29.35
C LEU A 87 -13.96 30.90 -30.58
N PRO A 88 -13.19 31.95 -30.96
CA PRO A 88 -12.37 31.94 -32.17
C PRO A 88 -11.11 31.08 -32.06
N VAL A 89 -10.61 30.85 -30.83
CA VAL A 89 -9.42 30.03 -30.57
C VAL A 89 -9.85 28.61 -30.27
N ARG A 90 -9.30 27.65 -31.01
CA ARG A 90 -9.57 26.22 -30.87
C ARG A 90 -8.27 25.47 -30.65
N VAL A 91 -8.27 24.59 -29.67
CA VAL A 91 -7.14 23.73 -29.34
C VAL A 91 -7.65 22.30 -29.30
N VAL A 92 -6.90 21.39 -29.91
CA VAL A 92 -7.20 19.96 -29.93
C VAL A 92 -6.27 19.27 -28.95
N CYS A 93 -6.82 18.47 -28.05
CA CYS A 93 -6.03 17.58 -27.20
C CYS A 93 -5.88 16.23 -27.90
N GLU A 94 -4.64 15.81 -28.10
CA GLU A 94 -4.33 14.52 -28.73
C GLU A 94 -4.60 13.35 -27.76
N GLU A 95 -4.80 12.16 -28.34
CA GLU A 95 -4.95 10.93 -27.56
C GLU A 95 -3.61 10.59 -26.87
N LEU A 96 -3.68 10.13 -25.63
CA LEU A 96 -2.49 9.81 -24.85
C LEU A 96 -1.91 8.46 -25.28
N SER A 97 -0.65 8.44 -25.70
CA SER A 97 0.11 7.23 -25.94
C SER A 97 0.61 6.60 -24.63
N ALA A 98 1.13 5.37 -24.72
CA ALA A 98 1.76 4.71 -23.57
C ALA A 98 2.98 5.50 -23.05
N ASP A 99 3.70 6.21 -23.92
CA ASP A 99 4.86 7.03 -23.55
C ASP A 99 4.43 8.34 -22.87
N ASP A 100 3.30 8.92 -23.29
CA ASP A 100 2.71 10.08 -22.60
C ASP A 100 2.24 9.70 -21.20
N LEU A 101 1.56 8.56 -21.07
CA LEU A 101 1.12 8.03 -19.78
C LEU A 101 2.29 7.71 -18.85
N PHE A 102 3.39 7.15 -19.39
CA PHE A 102 4.63 6.95 -18.64
C PHE A 102 5.19 8.28 -18.13
N SER A 103 5.24 9.30 -18.99
CA SER A 103 5.74 10.63 -18.64
C SER A 103 4.87 11.31 -17.58
N ILE A 104 3.54 11.19 -17.68
CA ILE A 104 2.58 11.69 -16.69
C ILE A 104 2.82 11.03 -15.33
N MET A 105 3.03 9.71 -15.28
CA MET A 105 3.33 9.00 -14.04
C MET A 105 4.67 9.42 -13.42
N LYS A 106 5.70 9.69 -14.24
CA LYS A 106 7.06 9.92 -13.74
C LYS A 106 7.32 11.38 -13.37
N TYR A 107 6.81 12.33 -14.15
CA TYR A 107 7.23 13.73 -14.08
C TYR A 107 6.16 14.69 -13.56
N SER A 108 4.88 14.28 -13.51
CA SER A 108 3.82 15.15 -12.97
C SER A 108 4.01 15.41 -11.47
N GLU A 109 3.85 16.67 -11.03
CA GLU A 109 3.99 17.07 -9.62
C GLU A 109 3.02 16.32 -8.70
N GLY A 110 1.84 15.98 -9.23
CA GLY A 110 0.79 15.20 -8.56
C GLY A 110 0.72 13.73 -9.00
N SER A 111 1.83 13.17 -9.47
CA SER A 111 1.86 11.81 -10.04
C SER A 111 1.31 10.74 -9.09
N LEU A 112 0.69 9.72 -9.69
CA LEU A 112 0.23 8.52 -8.98
C LEU A 112 1.36 7.86 -8.20
N LEU A 113 2.59 7.91 -8.72
CA LEU A 113 3.78 7.41 -8.04
C LEU A 113 3.92 8.03 -6.65
N ARG A 114 3.93 9.36 -6.53
CA ARG A 114 4.02 10.05 -5.25
C ARG A 114 2.83 9.77 -4.33
N GLN A 115 1.63 9.61 -4.88
CA GLN A 115 0.43 9.27 -4.11
C GLN A 115 0.56 7.88 -3.49
N TYR A 116 1.04 6.90 -4.25
CA TYR A 116 1.23 5.54 -3.80
C TYR A 116 2.42 5.38 -2.85
N GLU A 117 3.51 6.12 -3.08
CA GLU A 117 4.61 6.23 -2.11
C GLU A 117 4.13 6.68 -0.74
N ARG A 118 3.27 7.71 -0.70
CA ARG A 118 2.67 8.20 0.55
C ARG A 118 1.72 7.18 1.16
N ALA A 119 0.90 6.52 0.34
CA ALA A 119 -0.05 5.51 0.81
C ALA A 119 0.67 4.30 1.45
N PHE A 120 1.70 3.75 0.81
CA PHE A 120 2.49 2.65 1.36
C PHE A 120 3.30 3.06 2.59
N ARG A 121 3.82 4.30 2.62
CA ARG A 121 4.53 4.83 3.79
C ARG A 121 3.64 4.89 5.03
N ALA A 122 2.33 5.14 4.89
CA ALA A 122 1.39 5.10 6.00
C ALA A 122 1.28 3.71 6.65
N TYR A 123 1.63 2.65 5.91
CA TYR A 123 1.72 1.28 6.41
C TYR A 123 3.14 0.88 6.84
N GLY A 124 4.10 1.82 6.87
CA GLY A 124 5.50 1.53 7.19
C GLY A 124 6.30 0.88 6.06
N ILE A 125 5.78 0.89 4.83
CA ILE A 125 6.41 0.22 3.67
C ILE A 125 7.02 1.29 2.75
N ALA A 126 8.33 1.20 2.52
CA ALA A 126 9.02 1.99 1.50
C ALA A 126 8.86 1.32 0.13
N ILE A 127 8.02 1.91 -0.72
CA ILE A 127 7.81 1.43 -2.10
C ILE A 127 8.75 2.16 -3.08
N SER A 128 9.26 1.45 -4.07
CA SER A 128 10.05 2.00 -5.18
C SER A 128 9.63 1.38 -6.51
N PHE A 129 9.82 2.08 -7.61
CA PHE A 129 9.33 1.66 -8.93
C PHE A 129 10.47 1.58 -9.95
N GLU A 130 10.52 0.50 -10.71
CA GLU A 130 11.40 0.38 -11.86
C GLU A 130 10.73 0.93 -13.13
N ASP A 131 11.53 1.51 -14.02
CA ASP A 131 11.04 2.06 -15.27
C ASP A 131 10.34 1.01 -16.15
N GLU A 132 10.79 -0.25 -16.14
CA GLU A 132 10.13 -1.32 -16.90
C GLU A 132 8.71 -1.60 -16.36
N ALA A 133 8.54 -1.61 -15.03
CA ALA A 133 7.23 -1.78 -14.42
C ALA A 133 6.29 -0.63 -14.81
N LEU A 134 6.77 0.62 -14.72
CA LEU A 134 6.00 1.80 -15.10
C LEU A 134 5.60 1.77 -16.59
N ARG A 135 6.49 1.29 -17.48
CA ARG A 135 6.15 1.11 -18.91
C ARG A 135 5.09 0.04 -19.14
N LEU A 136 5.16 -1.09 -18.43
CA LEU A 136 4.11 -2.11 -18.54
C LEU A 136 2.75 -1.59 -18.04
N MET A 137 2.76 -0.83 -16.96
CA MET A 137 1.55 -0.19 -16.44
C MET A 137 1.00 0.87 -17.39
N SER A 138 1.85 1.65 -18.06
CA SER A 138 1.41 2.65 -19.04
C SER A 138 0.81 2.00 -20.30
N GLN A 139 1.39 0.89 -20.77
CA GLN A 139 0.85 0.09 -21.86
C GLN A 139 -0.52 -0.49 -21.50
N ALA A 140 -0.66 -1.06 -20.30
CA ALA A 140 -1.94 -1.56 -19.81
C ALA A 140 -2.99 -0.44 -19.74
N ALA A 141 -2.63 0.75 -19.26
CA ALA A 141 -3.54 1.88 -19.16
C ALA A 141 -3.93 2.47 -20.52
N ALA A 142 -3.04 2.43 -21.51
CA ALA A 142 -3.36 2.84 -22.88
C ALA A 142 -4.47 1.96 -23.49
N LEU A 143 -4.49 0.67 -23.15
CA LEU A 143 -5.53 -0.27 -23.61
C LEU A 143 -6.92 0.03 -23.02
N GLU A 144 -7.00 0.69 -21.85
CA GLU A 144 -8.27 1.07 -21.22
C GLU A 144 -9.01 2.19 -21.98
N LYS A 145 -8.33 2.92 -22.89
CA LYS A 145 -8.92 4.00 -23.72
C LYS A 145 -9.69 5.07 -22.93
N THR A 146 -9.33 5.30 -21.68
CA THR A 146 -9.95 6.30 -20.80
C THR A 146 -9.01 7.48 -20.49
N GLY A 147 -7.92 7.60 -21.26
CA GLY A 147 -6.86 8.59 -21.04
C GLY A 147 -6.13 8.38 -19.70
N ALA A 148 -5.68 9.47 -19.07
CA ALA A 148 -4.93 9.41 -17.82
C ALA A 148 -5.73 8.78 -16.65
N ARG A 149 -7.06 8.73 -16.73
CA ARG A 149 -7.90 8.03 -15.74
C ARG A 149 -7.66 6.53 -15.72
N GLY A 150 -7.30 5.93 -16.86
CA GLY A 150 -6.98 4.51 -16.97
C GLY A 150 -5.80 4.10 -16.08
N LEU A 151 -4.87 5.04 -15.83
CA LEU A 151 -3.76 4.79 -14.91
C LEU A 151 -4.26 4.46 -13.50
N LEU A 152 -5.23 5.21 -12.97
CA LEU A 152 -5.75 4.94 -11.63
C LEU A 152 -6.36 3.53 -11.53
N THR A 153 -7.08 3.10 -12.56
CA THR A 153 -7.65 1.74 -12.64
C THR A 153 -6.57 0.66 -12.61
N VAL A 154 -5.52 0.79 -13.41
CA VAL A 154 -4.40 -0.17 -13.46
C VAL A 154 -3.68 -0.22 -12.11
N TRP A 155 -3.41 0.94 -11.50
CA TRP A 155 -2.75 1.04 -10.21
C TRP A 155 -3.57 0.42 -9.07
N GLU A 156 -4.86 0.74 -8.97
CA GLU A 156 -5.72 0.15 -7.93
C GLU A 156 -5.87 -1.36 -8.10
N LYS A 157 -5.98 -1.85 -9.34
CA LYS A 157 -6.05 -3.28 -9.61
C LYS A 157 -4.77 -4.00 -9.19
N LEU A 158 -3.60 -3.43 -9.47
CA LEU A 158 -2.32 -4.02 -9.13
C LEU A 158 -2.07 -4.04 -7.62
N PHE A 159 -2.26 -2.89 -6.96
CA PHE A 159 -1.80 -2.70 -5.58
C PHE A 159 -2.84 -3.03 -4.51
N ARG A 160 -4.10 -3.30 -4.86
CA ARG A 160 -5.16 -3.64 -3.89
C ARG A 160 -4.73 -4.73 -2.91
N ASP A 161 -4.30 -5.86 -3.44
CA ASP A 161 -3.93 -7.02 -2.61
C ASP A 161 -2.64 -6.74 -1.82
N PHE A 162 -1.67 -6.04 -2.43
CA PHE A 162 -0.44 -5.63 -1.74
C PHE A 162 -0.73 -4.71 -0.55
N LYS A 163 -1.60 -3.69 -0.71
CA LYS A 163 -1.99 -2.80 0.39
C LYS A 163 -2.66 -3.58 1.53
N PHE A 164 -3.50 -4.56 1.21
CA PHE A 164 -4.23 -5.34 2.19
C PHE A 164 -3.34 -6.32 2.96
N TYR A 165 -2.57 -7.14 2.25
CA TYR A 165 -1.82 -8.24 2.85
C TYR A 165 -0.46 -7.82 3.41
N LEU A 166 0.20 -6.81 2.82
CA LEU A 166 1.50 -6.39 3.33
C LEU A 166 1.39 -5.56 4.61
N ALA A 167 0.24 -4.92 4.87
CA ALA A 167 0.01 -4.17 6.09
C ALA A 167 0.10 -5.11 7.32
N GLY A 168 1.12 -4.91 8.15
CA GLY A 168 1.37 -5.75 9.33
C GLY A 168 2.10 -7.07 9.05
N SER A 169 2.60 -7.30 7.83
CA SER A 169 3.35 -8.52 7.46
C SER A 169 4.83 -8.52 7.89
N GLY A 170 5.29 -7.46 8.55
CA GLY A 170 6.71 -7.26 8.90
C GLY A 170 7.59 -6.78 7.73
N ILE A 171 7.07 -6.74 6.49
CA ILE A 171 7.79 -6.22 5.33
C ILE A 171 7.86 -4.70 5.40
N SER A 172 9.05 -4.15 5.24
CA SER A 172 9.31 -2.70 5.28
C SER A 172 9.65 -2.09 3.91
N GLN A 173 9.85 -2.91 2.88
CA GLN A 173 10.20 -2.45 1.53
C GLN A 173 9.47 -3.23 0.44
N LEU A 174 9.01 -2.54 -0.60
CA LEU A 174 8.42 -3.13 -1.80
C LEU A 174 9.07 -2.54 -3.04
N ARG A 175 9.79 -3.36 -3.80
CA ARG A 175 10.31 -2.97 -5.12
C ARG A 175 9.35 -3.42 -6.21
N VAL A 176 8.77 -2.46 -6.92
CA VAL A 176 7.84 -2.72 -8.03
C VAL A 176 8.64 -2.93 -9.31
N THR A 177 8.86 -4.20 -9.63
CA THR A 177 9.57 -4.67 -10.83
C THR A 177 8.60 -5.06 -11.94
N ALA A 178 9.11 -5.39 -13.12
CA ALA A 178 8.29 -5.95 -14.19
C ALA A 178 7.56 -7.25 -13.78
N GLU A 179 8.17 -8.06 -12.91
CA GLU A 179 7.58 -9.29 -12.39
C GLU A 179 6.33 -9.01 -11.54
N VAL A 180 6.36 -7.94 -10.71
CA VAL A 180 5.20 -7.53 -9.90
C VAL A 180 3.99 -7.23 -10.79
N VAL A 181 4.21 -6.64 -11.96
CA VAL A 181 3.13 -6.30 -12.90
C VAL A 181 2.62 -7.55 -13.64
N ARG A 182 3.52 -8.47 -14.03
CA ARG A 182 3.16 -9.67 -14.79
C ARG A 182 2.53 -10.77 -13.92
N GLU A 183 3.07 -11.00 -12.72
CA GLU A 183 2.66 -12.07 -11.81
C GLU A 183 2.44 -11.58 -10.37
N PRO A 184 1.49 -10.65 -10.14
CA PRO A 184 1.32 -9.98 -8.85
C PRO A 184 1.07 -10.94 -7.69
N LYS A 185 0.26 -11.99 -7.90
CA LYS A 185 -0.09 -12.96 -6.86
C LYS A 185 1.10 -13.83 -6.44
N GLY A 186 1.94 -14.23 -7.40
CA GLY A 186 3.12 -15.05 -7.14
C GLY A 186 4.19 -14.29 -6.37
N VAL A 187 4.41 -13.02 -6.72
CA VAL A 187 5.30 -12.12 -5.97
C VAL A 187 4.78 -11.90 -4.56
N LEU A 188 3.48 -11.58 -4.41
CA LEU A 188 2.89 -11.34 -3.09
C LEU A 188 3.02 -12.54 -2.15
N ALA A 189 2.77 -13.77 -2.65
CA ALA A 189 2.92 -14.98 -1.86
C ALA A 189 4.36 -15.19 -1.38
N ARG A 190 5.36 -14.92 -2.24
CA ARG A 190 6.78 -15.00 -1.87
C ARG A 190 7.15 -13.97 -0.80
N LEU A 191 6.71 -12.73 -0.98
CA LEU A 191 6.94 -11.65 -0.02
C LEU A 191 6.38 -12.02 1.37
N LEU A 192 5.14 -12.50 1.45
CA LEU A 192 4.54 -12.91 2.72
C LEU A 192 5.30 -14.07 3.38
N ALA A 193 5.73 -15.05 2.58
CA ALA A 193 6.53 -16.17 3.07
C ALA A 193 7.91 -15.71 3.61
N GLU A 194 8.52 -14.69 3.00
CA GLU A 194 9.75 -14.07 3.49
C GLU A 194 9.51 -13.27 4.78
N GLY A 195 8.43 -12.50 4.85
CA GLY A 195 8.03 -11.76 6.04
C GLY A 195 7.89 -12.66 7.28
N HIS A 196 7.18 -13.78 7.15
CA HIS A 196 7.01 -14.74 8.25
C HIS A 196 8.35 -15.35 8.71
N LYS A 197 9.29 -15.60 7.78
CA LYS A 197 10.62 -16.10 8.14
C LYS A 197 11.41 -15.06 8.92
N HIS A 198 11.39 -13.80 8.51
CA HIS A 198 12.07 -12.73 9.21
C HIS A 198 11.48 -12.48 10.60
N GLU A 199 10.16 -12.53 10.73
CA GLU A 199 9.48 -12.42 12.03
C GLU A 199 9.85 -13.59 12.96
N ALA A 200 9.86 -14.83 12.46
CA ALA A 200 10.27 -15.99 13.25
C ALA A 200 11.72 -15.87 13.75
N VAL A 201 12.64 -15.41 12.90
CA VAL A 201 14.05 -15.18 13.30
C VAL A 201 14.17 -14.06 14.33
N ALA A 202 13.41 -12.97 14.17
CA ALA A 202 13.41 -11.86 15.13
C ALA A 202 12.83 -12.28 16.50
N LEU A 203 11.80 -13.12 16.51
CA LEU A 203 11.23 -13.69 17.73
C LEU A 203 12.23 -14.65 18.41
N ASP A 204 12.94 -15.48 17.65
CA ASP A 204 13.95 -16.38 18.19
C ASP A 204 15.12 -15.63 18.86
N GLN A 205 15.57 -14.52 18.28
CA GLN A 205 16.58 -13.65 18.91
C GLN A 205 16.09 -13.02 20.23
N GLN A 206 14.79 -12.78 20.38
CA GLN A 206 14.23 -12.29 21.65
C GLN A 206 14.25 -13.37 22.74
N ILE A 207 14.20 -14.66 22.37
CA ILE A 207 14.38 -15.77 23.32
C ILE A 207 15.80 -15.76 23.87
N ASP A 208 16.80 -15.50 23.02
CA ASP A 208 18.20 -15.35 23.45
C ASP A 208 18.36 -14.18 24.42
N ALA A 209 17.80 -13.01 24.08
CA ALA A 209 17.82 -11.84 24.95
C ALA A 209 17.17 -12.11 26.31
N PHE A 210 16.06 -12.86 26.33
CA PHE A 210 15.42 -13.29 27.57
C PHE A 210 16.36 -14.18 28.41
N THR A 211 16.97 -15.20 27.81
CA THR A 211 17.89 -16.11 28.54
C THR A 211 19.06 -15.37 29.18
N GLU A 212 19.62 -14.37 28.48
CA GLU A 212 20.69 -13.54 29.00
C GLU A 212 20.21 -12.63 30.14
N SER A 213 19.02 -12.02 30.00
CA SER A 213 18.42 -11.21 31.04
C SER A 213 18.12 -12.01 32.31
N PHE A 214 17.61 -13.23 32.17
CA PHE A 214 17.29 -14.14 33.26
C PHE A 214 18.55 -14.54 34.04
N ARG A 215 19.63 -14.85 33.32
CA ARG A 215 20.94 -15.13 33.91
C ARG A 215 21.45 -13.94 34.73
N ARG A 216 21.42 -12.73 34.17
CA ARG A 216 21.90 -11.53 34.88
C ARG A 216 21.08 -11.21 36.13
N GLN A 217 19.78 -11.46 36.12
CA GLN A 217 18.89 -11.16 37.25
C GLN A 217 18.92 -12.20 38.35
N HIS A 218 19.07 -13.48 38.01
CA HIS A 218 18.88 -14.59 38.96
C HIS A 218 20.11 -15.46 39.18
N ASP A 219 21.21 -15.22 38.47
CA ASP A 219 22.44 -16.01 38.52
C ASP A 219 22.22 -17.51 38.25
N LEU A 220 21.28 -17.80 37.34
CA LEU A 220 20.88 -19.13 36.87
C LEU A 220 20.97 -19.16 35.33
N GLU A 221 21.58 -20.21 34.77
CA GLU A 221 21.61 -20.37 33.30
C GLU A 221 20.42 -21.19 32.83
N ILE A 222 19.59 -20.60 31.97
CA ILE A 222 18.53 -21.32 31.25
C ILE A 222 18.83 -21.31 29.75
N ALA A 223 18.51 -22.40 29.07
CA ALA A 223 18.55 -22.51 27.62
C ALA A 223 17.31 -23.24 27.12
N PHE A 224 16.79 -22.84 25.97
CA PHE A 224 15.67 -23.52 25.31
C PHE A 224 16.21 -24.43 24.22
N ASP A 225 15.71 -25.67 24.16
CA ASP A 225 15.97 -26.55 23.03
C ASP A 225 15.17 -26.08 21.78
N ASP A 226 15.49 -26.68 20.63
CA ASP A 226 14.87 -26.31 19.35
C ASP A 226 13.34 -26.50 19.38
N GLY A 227 12.85 -27.49 20.12
CA GLY A 227 11.42 -27.75 20.29
C GLY A 227 10.73 -26.64 21.10
N ALA A 228 11.33 -26.20 22.19
CA ALA A 228 10.82 -25.11 23.02
C ALA A 228 10.86 -23.76 22.29
N ARG A 229 11.94 -23.47 21.55
CA ARG A 229 12.04 -22.27 20.72
C ARG A 229 10.92 -22.21 19.68
N HIS A 230 10.72 -23.31 18.95
CA HIS A 230 9.65 -23.40 17.96
C HIS A 230 8.27 -23.16 18.59
N ARG A 231 7.99 -23.78 19.75
CA ARG A 231 6.73 -23.59 20.48
C ARG A 231 6.53 -22.16 20.99
N LEU A 232 7.59 -21.49 21.46
CA LEU A 232 7.51 -20.10 21.91
C LEU A 232 7.17 -19.16 20.75
N VAL A 233 7.82 -19.32 19.59
CA VAL A 233 7.52 -18.54 18.38
C VAL A 233 6.09 -18.77 17.91
N GLU A 234 5.65 -20.03 17.85
CA GLU A 234 4.28 -20.42 17.48
C GLU A 234 3.23 -19.78 18.42
N ARG A 235 3.44 -19.85 19.74
CA ARG A 235 2.54 -19.24 20.73
C ARG A 235 2.54 -17.71 20.63
N ALA A 236 3.70 -17.08 20.49
CA ALA A 236 3.78 -15.62 20.36
C ALA A 236 2.96 -15.11 19.17
N GLN A 237 3.06 -15.78 18.02
CA GLN A 237 2.31 -15.45 16.81
C GLN A 237 0.80 -15.73 16.97
N THR A 238 0.44 -16.88 17.53
CA THR A 238 -0.96 -17.32 17.69
C THR A 238 -1.72 -16.46 18.72
N GLU A 239 -1.06 -16.15 19.84
CA GLU A 239 -1.63 -15.36 20.94
C GLU A 239 -1.50 -13.84 20.71
N LYS A 240 -0.78 -13.41 19.65
CA LYS A 240 -0.48 -12.01 19.33
C LYS A 240 0.16 -11.25 20.51
N MET A 241 1.04 -11.92 21.24
CA MET A 241 1.77 -11.35 22.37
C MET A 241 3.23 -11.07 21.97
N SER A 242 3.84 -10.06 22.58
CA SER A 242 5.28 -9.86 22.43
C SER A 242 6.04 -11.03 23.05
N MET A 243 7.19 -11.42 22.48
CA MET A 243 7.99 -12.53 23.04
C MET A 243 8.43 -12.23 24.48
N THR A 244 8.70 -10.96 24.78
CA THR A 244 9.06 -10.50 26.13
C THR A 244 7.92 -10.73 27.12
N ASP A 245 6.69 -10.37 26.78
CA ASP A 245 5.52 -10.56 27.66
C ASP A 245 5.19 -12.05 27.82
N LEU A 246 5.27 -12.81 26.73
CA LEU A 246 5.04 -14.25 26.75
C LEU A 246 6.04 -14.97 27.66
N THR A 247 7.34 -14.74 27.48
CA THR A 247 8.40 -15.37 28.30
C THR A 247 8.34 -14.92 29.76
N ALA A 248 8.09 -13.62 30.02
CA ALA A 248 7.91 -13.11 31.38
C ALA A 248 6.66 -13.71 32.07
N HIS A 249 5.59 -13.97 31.32
CA HIS A 249 4.40 -14.60 31.86
C HIS A 249 4.61 -16.09 32.14
N LEU A 250 5.13 -16.86 31.17
CA LEU A 250 5.30 -18.31 31.29
C LEU A 250 6.34 -18.71 32.34
N PHE A 251 7.41 -17.93 32.49
CA PHE A 251 8.56 -18.29 33.34
C PHE A 251 8.67 -17.45 34.62
N ARG A 252 7.60 -16.78 35.03
CA ARG A 252 7.56 -15.91 36.22
C ARG A 252 8.13 -16.58 37.46
N ASP A 253 7.68 -17.80 37.75
CA ASP A 253 8.00 -18.51 38.99
C ASP A 253 9.21 -19.45 38.86
N PHE A 254 9.80 -19.54 37.66
CA PHE A 254 10.92 -20.45 37.40
C PHE A 254 12.14 -20.13 38.24
N HIS A 255 12.45 -18.86 38.48
CA HIS A 255 13.60 -18.48 39.29
C HIS A 255 13.51 -19.02 40.74
N PHE A 256 12.31 -19.13 41.31
CA PHE A 256 12.11 -19.72 42.64
C PHE A 256 12.33 -21.24 42.60
N GLY A 257 11.67 -21.94 41.67
CA GLY A 257 11.77 -23.40 41.57
C GLY A 257 13.18 -23.88 41.19
N LEU A 258 13.83 -23.21 40.23
CA LEU A 258 15.20 -23.55 39.82
C LEU A 258 16.23 -23.28 40.93
N ASN A 259 16.02 -22.27 41.78
CA ASN A 259 16.87 -22.05 42.95
C ASN A 259 16.77 -23.18 43.98
N LEU A 260 15.58 -23.75 44.19
CA LEU A 260 15.41 -24.94 45.04
C LEU A 260 16.17 -26.14 44.44
N VAL A 261 16.02 -26.37 43.13
CA VAL A 261 16.74 -27.44 42.44
C VAL A 261 18.24 -27.25 42.53
N ARG A 262 18.76 -26.03 42.35
CA ARG A 262 20.19 -25.70 42.52
C ARG A 262 20.68 -26.03 43.92
N THR A 263 19.90 -25.70 44.95
CA THR A 263 20.25 -25.96 46.35
C THR A 263 20.34 -27.45 46.65
N ASN A 264 19.46 -28.26 46.04
CA ASN A 264 19.41 -29.71 46.29
C ASN A 264 20.40 -30.51 45.43
N SER A 265 20.62 -30.11 44.17
CA SER A 265 21.38 -30.89 43.18
C SER A 265 22.75 -30.30 42.82
N GLY A 266 23.00 -29.02 43.14
CA GLY A 266 24.17 -28.27 42.67
C GLY A 266 24.10 -27.83 41.20
N GLN A 267 23.03 -28.15 40.48
CA GLN A 267 22.87 -27.80 39.07
C GLN A 267 22.56 -26.30 38.91
N ASN A 268 23.32 -25.61 38.04
CA ASN A 268 23.15 -24.18 37.76
C ASN A 268 22.71 -23.88 36.31
N LYS A 269 22.63 -24.92 35.46
CA LYS A 269 22.25 -24.81 34.05
C LYS A 269 21.08 -25.74 33.74
N PHE A 270 20.01 -25.20 33.17
CA PHE A 270 18.78 -25.91 32.88
C PHE A 270 18.42 -25.78 31.39
N ILE A 271 18.17 -26.91 30.73
CA ILE A 271 17.67 -26.93 29.36
C ILE A 271 16.16 -27.18 29.43
N LEU A 272 15.39 -26.25 28.87
CA LEU A 272 13.94 -26.23 28.90
C LEU A 272 13.41 -26.82 27.59
N PRO A 273 12.73 -27.98 27.62
CA PRO A 273 12.12 -28.59 26.44
C PRO A 273 10.74 -28.02 26.13
N ALA A 274 10.15 -28.43 25.01
CA ALA A 274 8.81 -28.01 24.59
C ALA A 274 7.74 -28.16 25.70
N SER A 275 7.83 -29.20 26.54
CA SER A 275 6.91 -29.41 27.67
C SER A 275 6.98 -28.30 28.73
N ALA A 276 8.12 -27.64 28.91
CA ALA A 276 8.26 -26.47 29.79
C ALA A 276 7.52 -25.23 29.26
N VAL A 277 7.26 -25.16 27.95
CA VAL A 277 6.47 -24.09 27.31
C VAL A 277 4.98 -24.42 27.32
N GLU A 278 4.63 -25.69 27.12
CA GLU A 278 3.24 -26.16 27.09
C GLU A 278 2.58 -26.20 28.48
N ALA A 279 3.31 -26.66 29.49
CA ALA A 279 2.84 -26.76 30.87
C ALA A 279 3.92 -26.34 31.88
N PRO A 280 4.20 -25.02 32.00
CA PRO A 280 5.33 -24.50 32.77
C PRO A 280 5.30 -24.91 34.25
N ASP A 281 4.16 -24.75 34.90
CA ASP A 281 3.99 -25.04 36.34
C ASP A 281 4.16 -26.53 36.64
N LYS A 282 3.61 -27.38 35.76
CA LYS A 282 3.72 -28.83 35.89
C LYS A 282 5.17 -29.28 35.72
N PHE A 283 5.85 -28.78 34.68
CA PHE A 283 7.25 -29.08 34.43
C PHE A 283 8.13 -28.64 35.61
N LEU A 284 7.96 -27.41 36.10
CA LEU A 284 8.72 -26.89 37.24
C LEU A 284 8.49 -27.71 38.51
N SER A 285 7.24 -28.10 38.77
CA SER A 285 6.89 -28.94 39.92
C SER A 285 7.55 -30.31 39.84
N GLU A 286 7.52 -30.96 38.68
CA GLU A 286 8.18 -32.25 38.45
C GLU A 286 9.70 -32.16 38.62
N LEU A 287 10.31 -31.09 38.10
CA LEU A 287 11.75 -30.84 38.23
C LEU A 287 12.17 -30.65 39.70
N VAL A 288 11.39 -29.88 40.47
CA VAL A 288 11.64 -29.67 41.91
C VAL A 288 11.50 -30.99 42.67
N VAL A 289 10.45 -31.78 42.43
CA VAL A 289 10.24 -33.09 43.08
C VAL A 289 11.40 -34.04 42.78
N GLN A 290 11.86 -34.12 41.54
CA GLN A 290 13.00 -34.96 41.15
C GLN A 290 14.30 -34.55 41.86
N SER A 291 14.48 -33.27 42.18
CA SER A 291 15.66 -32.80 42.92
C SER A 291 15.72 -33.28 44.37
N TYR A 292 14.56 -33.53 45.00
CA TYR A 292 14.48 -34.08 46.37
C TYR A 292 14.59 -35.60 46.41
N TYR A 293 14.18 -36.27 45.33
CA TYR A 293 14.23 -37.73 45.19
C TYR A 293 15.02 -38.12 43.95
N PRO A 294 16.35 -37.87 43.91
CA PRO A 294 17.18 -38.38 42.82
C PRO A 294 17.03 -39.91 42.83
N ALA A 295 16.52 -40.47 41.74
CA ALA A 295 16.18 -41.88 41.64
C ALA A 295 17.28 -42.77 42.25
N HIS A 296 16.84 -43.68 43.12
CA HIS A 296 17.60 -44.81 43.64
C HIS A 296 18.67 -45.28 42.64
N ARG A 297 19.95 -45.17 43.02
CA ARG A 297 21.02 -45.94 42.38
C ARG A 297 20.64 -47.42 42.48
N VAL A 298 20.19 -48.02 41.39
CA VAL A 298 19.96 -49.45 41.21
C VAL A 298 20.89 -49.87 40.07
N ASN A 299 22.08 -50.38 40.37
CA ASN A 299 22.25 -51.81 40.66
C ASN A 299 23.72 -52.18 40.98
N GLU A 300 23.87 -52.98 42.04
CA GLU A 300 24.62 -54.24 42.11
C GLU A 300 26.03 -54.29 41.48
N ALA A 301 27.05 -54.18 42.34
CA ALA A 301 28.28 -54.94 42.19
C ALA A 301 28.15 -56.20 43.06
N GLY A 302 27.64 -57.26 42.43
CA GLY A 302 27.75 -58.67 42.80
C GLY A 302 28.25 -59.44 41.59
#